data_AF-A0A318JCX8-F1
#
_entry.id   AF-A0A318JCX8-F1
#
_cell.length_a   1.000
_cell.length_b   1.000
_cell.length_c   1.000
_cell.angle_alpha   90.00
_cell.angle_beta   90.00
_cell.angle_gamma   90.00
#
_symmetry.space_group_name_H-M   'P 1'
#
loop_
_entity.id
_entity.type
_entity.pdbx_description
1 polymer ?
#
loop_
_entity_poly.entity_id
_entity_poly.type
_entity_poly.pdbx_seq_one_letter_code
_entity_poly.pdbx_strand_id
1 'polypeptide(L)'
;MNSLTRFAGLALLAGTMLASAPAAQAHRGVYYYGPPHFAHWHDGYWNHGYYHGRLGWWWVTGGVWYWYSAPVYPYPDPYVPPVVVSAPAVPAAPAVPPPPAAVASPEAAQVWYYCKAVKQYYPYVSECPGGWKTVPAQPPR
;
A
#
# COMPACT_ATOMS: atom_id res chain seq x y z
N MET A 1 -66.33 -29.45 44.57
CA MET A 1 -65.20 -30.20 43.99
C MET A 1 -65.25 -30.08 42.48
N ASN A 2 -64.15 -29.60 41.89
CA ASN A 2 -63.75 -29.50 40.47
C ASN A 2 -64.68 -28.88 39.42
N SER A 3 -64.32 -27.67 38.98
CA SER A 3 -64.42 -27.23 37.58
C SER A 3 -63.35 -26.15 37.35
N LEU A 4 -62.17 -26.55 36.87
CA LEU A 4 -61.73 -26.39 35.47
C LEU A 4 -61.17 -24.99 35.16
N THR A 5 -59.85 -24.89 35.34
CA THR A 5 -58.87 -24.29 34.41
C THR A 5 -59.39 -23.26 33.40
N ARG A 6 -58.99 -22.00 33.58
CA ARG A 6 -58.86 -21.01 32.51
C ARG A 6 -57.41 -20.52 32.50
N PHE A 7 -56.63 -20.91 31.48
CA PHE A 7 -56.24 -20.07 30.33
C PHE A 7 -55.64 -18.72 30.79
N ALA A 8 -54.45 -18.28 30.43
CA ALA A 8 -53.39 -18.71 29.54
C ALA A 8 -52.15 -17.90 29.97
N GLY A 9 -50.95 -18.50 30.05
CA GLY A 9 -49.95 -18.22 29.03
C GLY A 9 -49.46 -16.76 28.99
N LEU A 10 -48.71 -16.31 30.01
CA LEU A 10 -47.86 -15.13 29.91
C LEU A 10 -46.60 -15.52 29.11
N ALA A 11 -46.73 -15.53 27.79
CA ALA A 11 -45.64 -15.82 26.87
C ALA A 11 -45.05 -14.51 26.32
N LEU A 12 -43.82 -14.23 26.75
CA LEU A 12 -42.73 -13.59 26.00
C LEU A 12 -43.08 -12.37 25.13
N LEU A 13 -42.92 -11.18 25.70
CA LEU A 13 -42.55 -9.98 24.93
C LEU A 13 -41.08 -10.10 24.51
N ALA A 14 -40.80 -10.93 23.49
CA ALA A 14 -39.52 -10.95 22.81
C ALA A 14 -39.41 -9.70 21.93
N GLY A 15 -38.37 -8.91 22.18
CA GLY A 15 -38.19 -7.58 21.65
C GLY A 15 -38.05 -7.56 20.13
N THR A 16 -38.81 -6.65 19.51
CA THR A 16 -38.50 -6.13 18.19
C THR A 16 -37.82 -4.78 18.37
N MET A 17 -36.50 -4.81 18.63
CA MET A 17 -35.68 -3.65 18.28
C MET A 17 -35.61 -3.63 16.75
N LEU A 18 -36.54 -2.93 16.10
CA LEU A 18 -36.27 -2.44 14.76
C LEU A 18 -35.07 -1.52 14.89
N ALA A 19 -33.90 -2.02 14.49
CA ALA A 19 -32.78 -1.16 14.15
C ALA A 19 -33.28 -0.23 13.04
N SER A 20 -33.63 0.99 13.40
CA SER A 20 -33.77 2.08 12.46
C SER A 20 -32.39 2.29 11.83
N ALA A 21 -32.13 1.58 10.74
CA ALA A 21 -31.14 2.06 9.79
C ALA A 21 -31.53 3.50 9.48
N PRO A 22 -30.65 4.50 9.68
CA PRO A 22 -30.95 5.82 9.17
C PRO A 22 -31.11 5.62 7.67
N ALA A 23 -32.34 5.75 7.19
CA ALA A 23 -32.57 5.86 5.77
C ALA A 23 -31.68 7.03 5.36
N ALA A 24 -30.61 6.74 4.60
CA ALA A 24 -29.87 7.78 3.91
C ALA A 24 -30.94 8.60 3.23
N GLN A 25 -31.17 9.81 3.73
CA GLN A 25 -32.30 10.62 3.38
C GLN A 25 -32.16 10.85 1.88
N ALA A 26 -32.93 10.11 1.07
CA ALA A 26 -32.91 10.21 -0.36
C ALA A 26 -33.65 11.52 -0.68
N HIS A 27 -32.95 12.63 -0.50
CA HIS A 27 -33.44 13.95 -0.87
C HIS A 27 -33.68 13.93 -2.37
N ARG A 28 -34.90 14.27 -2.78
CA ARG A 28 -35.24 14.46 -4.19
C ARG A 28 -34.33 15.55 -4.74
N GLY A 29 -33.31 15.15 -5.49
CA GLY A 29 -32.38 16.09 -6.11
C GLY A 29 -33.16 17.09 -6.94
N VAL A 30 -33.05 18.37 -6.59
CA VAL A 30 -33.54 19.46 -7.43
C VAL A 30 -32.53 19.56 -8.59
N TYR A 31 -32.94 19.10 -9.77
CA TYR A 31 -32.16 19.23 -10.99
C TYR A 31 -32.32 20.66 -11.51
N TYR A 32 -31.28 21.48 -11.35
CA TYR A 32 -31.22 22.79 -12.00
C TYR A 32 -30.69 22.61 -13.41
N TYR A 33 -31.42 23.11 -14.41
CA TYR A 33 -31.01 23.04 -15.82
C TYR A 33 -30.10 24.23 -16.13
N GLY A 34 -28.79 24.00 -16.25
CA GLY A 34 -27.83 25.04 -16.64
C GLY A 34 -26.36 24.73 -16.25
N PRO A 35 -25.41 25.63 -16.58
CA PRO A 35 -23.99 25.51 -16.23
C PRO A 35 -23.83 25.39 -14.70
N PRO A 36 -22.78 24.72 -14.15
CA PRO A 36 -22.65 24.49 -12.72
C PRO A 36 -22.78 25.80 -11.92
N HIS A 37 -23.95 25.98 -11.29
CA HIS A 37 -24.28 27.20 -10.59
C HIS A 37 -23.78 27.07 -9.14
N PHE A 38 -22.62 27.66 -8.84
CA PHE A 38 -22.17 27.82 -7.45
C PHE A 38 -23.18 28.61 -6.58
N ALA A 39 -24.20 29.21 -7.19
CA ALA A 39 -25.31 29.87 -6.50
C ALA A 39 -26.04 28.96 -5.49
N HIS A 40 -26.10 27.66 -5.71
CA HIS A 40 -26.73 26.69 -4.79
C HIS A 40 -25.73 25.88 -3.99
N TRP A 41 -24.47 26.29 -3.99
CA TRP A 41 -23.40 25.52 -3.38
C TRP A 41 -23.63 25.29 -1.87
N HIS A 42 -24.18 26.30 -1.19
CA HIS A 42 -24.50 26.26 0.24
C HIS A 42 -25.76 25.42 0.56
N ASP A 43 -26.59 25.11 -0.43
CA ASP A 43 -27.81 24.27 -0.28
C ASP A 43 -27.50 22.77 -0.34
N GLY A 44 -26.22 22.41 -0.50
CA GLY A 44 -25.78 21.02 -0.58
C GLY A 44 -25.82 20.27 0.75
N TYR A 45 -25.52 18.98 0.69
CA TYR A 45 -25.42 18.13 1.88
C TYR A 45 -24.30 17.10 1.75
N TRP A 46 -23.85 16.61 2.91
CA TRP A 46 -22.85 15.55 3.01
C TRP A 46 -23.49 14.17 2.96
N ASN A 47 -22.97 13.31 2.08
CA ASN A 47 -23.30 11.89 2.02
C ASN A 47 -22.03 11.03 2.15
N HIS A 48 -21.99 10.13 3.14
CA HIS A 48 -20.89 9.16 3.25
C HIS A 48 -21.28 7.85 2.59
N GLY A 49 -20.51 7.40 1.59
CA GLY A 49 -20.84 6.18 0.88
C GLY A 49 -20.01 5.91 -0.35
N TYR A 50 -20.40 4.86 -1.06
CA TYR A 50 -19.75 4.42 -2.30
C TYR A 50 -20.46 5.02 -3.51
N TYR A 51 -19.72 5.75 -4.34
CA TYR A 51 -20.24 6.36 -5.56
C TYR A 51 -19.14 6.35 -6.64
N HIS A 52 -19.48 5.96 -7.88
CA HIS A 52 -18.54 5.77 -9.00
C HIS A 52 -17.25 5.02 -8.65
N GLY A 53 -17.35 3.90 -7.94
CA GLY A 53 -16.19 3.07 -7.62
C GLY A 53 -15.34 3.58 -6.44
N ARG A 54 -15.76 4.65 -5.76
CA ARG A 54 -14.99 5.31 -4.70
C ARG A 54 -15.80 5.43 -3.42
N LEU A 55 -15.23 4.95 -2.31
CA LEU A 55 -15.75 5.21 -0.96
C LEU A 55 -15.27 6.58 -0.48
N GLY A 56 -16.14 7.36 0.15
CA GLY A 56 -15.74 8.58 0.82
C GLY A 56 -16.90 9.49 1.15
N TRP A 57 -16.56 10.76 1.39
CA TRP A 57 -17.52 11.82 1.67
C TRP A 57 -17.86 12.55 0.38
N TRP A 58 -19.15 12.73 0.13
CA TRP A 58 -19.66 13.35 -1.08
C TRP A 58 -20.44 14.61 -0.73
N TRP A 59 -20.00 15.75 -1.24
CA TRP A 59 -20.80 16.97 -1.22
C TRP A 59 -21.73 16.93 -2.43
N VAL A 60 -23.04 16.88 -2.17
CA VAL A 60 -24.06 16.77 -3.21
C VAL A 60 -24.77 18.11 -3.33
N THR A 61 -24.64 18.78 -4.46
CA THR A 61 -25.30 20.07 -4.74
C THR A 61 -25.63 20.21 -6.22
N GLY A 62 -26.79 20.79 -6.53
CA GLY A 62 -27.25 20.99 -7.92
C GLY A 62 -27.34 19.72 -8.76
N GLY A 63 -27.50 18.55 -8.14
CA GLY A 63 -27.48 17.24 -8.82
C GLY A 63 -26.08 16.69 -9.13
N VAL A 64 -25.02 17.39 -8.73
CA VAL A 64 -23.62 17.00 -8.94
C VAL A 64 -23.01 16.50 -7.63
N TRP A 65 -22.09 15.54 -7.73
CA TRP A 65 -21.45 14.85 -6.61
C TRP A 65 -19.95 15.16 -6.60
N TYR A 66 -19.46 15.78 -5.54
CA TYR A 66 -18.05 16.14 -5.37
C TYR A 66 -17.41 15.28 -4.28
N TRP A 67 -16.31 14.60 -4.61
CA TRP A 67 -15.63 13.71 -3.66
C TRP A 67 -14.69 14.46 -2.73
N TYR A 68 -14.71 14.08 -1.45
CA TYR A 68 -13.80 14.53 -0.41
C TYR A 68 -13.34 13.36 0.46
N SER A 69 -12.15 13.48 1.03
CA SER A 69 -11.60 12.51 1.99
C SER A 69 -12.27 12.59 3.38
N ALA A 70 -12.78 13.77 3.75
CA ALA A 70 -13.46 14.04 5.01
C ALA A 70 -14.54 15.13 4.80
N PRO A 71 -15.59 15.18 5.63
CA PRO A 71 -16.60 16.23 5.53
C PRO A 71 -16.04 17.54 6.10
N VAL A 72 -16.35 18.65 5.45
CA VAL A 72 -16.00 20.01 5.88
C VAL A 72 -17.30 20.75 6.19
N TYR A 73 -17.41 21.25 7.42
CA TYR A 73 -18.60 21.95 7.89
C TYR A 73 -18.39 23.47 7.92
N PRO A 74 -19.45 24.26 7.66
CA PRO A 74 -20.80 23.83 7.30
C PRO A 74 -20.90 23.28 5.87
N TYR A 75 -20.10 23.78 4.93
CA TYR A 75 -19.95 23.28 3.56
C TYR A 75 -18.51 23.55 3.06
N PRO A 76 -18.00 22.81 2.06
CA PRO A 76 -16.65 23.00 1.54
C PRO A 76 -16.53 24.32 0.75
N ASP A 77 -15.38 24.98 0.71
CA ASP A 77 -15.19 26.16 -0.15
C ASP A 77 -14.88 25.73 -1.59
N PRO A 78 -15.65 26.16 -2.62
CA PRO A 78 -15.43 25.75 -4.00
C PRO A 78 -14.20 26.40 -4.66
N TYR A 79 -13.70 27.50 -4.12
CA TYR A 79 -12.56 28.25 -4.65
C TYR A 79 -11.23 27.87 -3.99
N VAL A 80 -11.28 27.11 -2.89
CA VAL A 80 -10.08 26.56 -2.26
C VAL A 80 -9.87 25.16 -2.82
N PRO A 81 -8.84 24.94 -3.67
CA PRO A 81 -8.53 23.60 -4.11
C PRO A 81 -8.19 22.73 -2.89
N PRO A 82 -8.56 21.43 -2.89
CA PRO A 82 -8.17 20.54 -1.82
C PRO A 82 -6.66 20.61 -1.66
N VAL A 83 -6.21 20.97 -0.45
CA VAL A 83 -4.78 21.02 -0.12
C VAL A 83 -4.24 19.62 -0.33
N VAL A 84 -3.55 19.42 -1.45
CA VAL A 84 -2.69 18.26 -1.62
C VAL A 84 -1.60 18.45 -0.60
N VAL A 85 -1.74 17.78 0.55
CA VAL A 85 -0.64 17.67 1.49
C VAL A 85 0.44 16.90 0.74
N SER A 86 1.38 17.63 0.13
CA SER A 86 2.62 17.05 -0.35
C SER A 86 3.19 16.33 0.85
N ALA A 87 3.39 15.02 0.73
CA ALA A 87 4.09 14.26 1.76
C ALA A 87 5.32 15.07 2.18
N PRO A 88 5.59 15.20 3.49
CA PRO A 88 6.75 15.96 3.97
C PRO A 88 7.95 15.51 3.14
N ALA A 89 8.64 16.47 2.51
CA ALA A 89 9.85 16.15 1.77
C ALA A 89 10.77 15.43 2.75
N VAL A 90 10.93 14.12 2.56
CA VAL A 90 11.84 13.33 3.38
C VAL A 90 13.20 13.97 3.15
N PRO A 91 13.86 14.50 4.20
CA PRO A 91 15.20 15.06 4.04
C PRO A 91 16.04 14.01 3.32
N ALA A 92 16.72 14.41 2.25
CA ALA A 92 17.64 13.51 1.58
C ALA A 92 18.56 12.92 2.65
N ALA A 93 18.59 11.59 2.76
CA ALA A 93 19.49 10.92 3.67
C ALA A 93 20.91 11.46 3.43
N PRO A 94 21.71 11.71 4.48
CA PRO A 94 23.09 12.12 4.31
C PRO A 94 23.78 11.21 3.30
N ALA A 95 24.54 11.79 2.37
CA ALA A 95 25.33 11.01 1.42
C ALA A 95 26.16 9.99 2.21
N VAL A 96 25.90 8.70 1.97
CA VAL A 96 26.72 7.63 2.53
C VAL A 96 28.13 7.87 2.00
N PRO A 97 29.16 7.97 2.87
CA PRO A 97 30.53 8.09 2.40
C PRO A 97 30.81 6.93 1.45
N PRO A 98 31.50 7.17 0.32
CA PRO A 98 31.83 6.09 -0.60
C PRO A 98 32.50 4.97 0.20
N PRO A 99 32.11 3.70 -0.01
CA PRO A 99 32.76 2.59 0.66
C PRO A 99 34.26 2.72 0.42
N PRO A 100 35.10 2.39 1.43
CA PRO A 100 36.55 2.36 1.23
C PRO A 100 36.82 1.61 -0.06
N ALA A 101 37.56 2.24 -0.98
CA ALA A 101 37.99 1.58 -2.20
C ALA A 101 38.55 0.23 -1.78
N ALA A 102 37.91 -0.86 -2.23
CA ALA A 102 38.40 -2.19 -1.97
C ALA A 102 39.84 -2.20 -2.45
N VAL A 103 40.79 -2.28 -1.52
CA VAL A 103 42.18 -2.53 -1.85
C VAL A 103 42.11 -3.79 -2.69
N ALA A 104 42.49 -3.70 -3.96
CA ALA A 104 42.52 -4.86 -4.83
C ALA A 104 43.31 -5.91 -4.09
N SER A 105 42.62 -6.98 -3.66
CA SER A 105 43.30 -8.15 -3.12
C SER A 105 44.32 -8.52 -4.19
N PRO A 106 45.62 -8.68 -3.86
CA PRO A 106 46.61 -9.07 -4.84
C PRO A 106 46.03 -10.25 -5.58
N GLU A 107 45.83 -10.10 -6.89
CA GLU A 107 45.34 -11.17 -7.76
C GLU A 107 46.19 -12.37 -7.41
N ALA A 108 45.56 -13.40 -6.83
CA ALA A 108 46.28 -14.60 -6.45
C ALA A 108 46.89 -15.12 -7.75
N ALA A 109 48.20 -14.94 -7.91
CA ALA A 109 48.89 -15.26 -9.14
C ALA A 109 48.45 -16.66 -9.53
N GLN A 110 47.78 -16.77 -10.67
CA GLN A 110 47.26 -18.05 -11.13
C GLN A 110 48.49 -18.94 -11.34
N VAL A 111 48.72 -19.88 -10.42
CA VAL A 111 49.85 -20.81 -10.43
C VAL A 111 49.34 -22.18 -10.80
N TRP A 112 50.01 -22.82 -11.75
CA TRP A 112 49.81 -24.23 -12.05
C TRP A 112 50.73 -25.07 -11.19
N TYR A 113 50.24 -26.21 -10.74
CA TYR A 113 51.04 -27.20 -10.04
C TYR A 113 51.49 -28.27 -11.04
N TYR A 114 52.79 -28.35 -11.27
CA TYR A 114 53.44 -29.31 -12.16
C TYR A 114 54.15 -30.40 -11.36
N CYS A 115 53.88 -31.66 -11.69
CA CYS A 115 54.57 -32.81 -11.14
C CYS A 115 55.71 -33.24 -12.08
N LYS A 116 56.97 -33.11 -11.62
CA LYS A 116 58.15 -33.50 -12.41
C LYS A 116 58.25 -35.01 -12.64
N ALA A 117 57.79 -35.82 -11.68
CA ALA A 117 57.89 -37.28 -11.72
C ALA A 117 57.07 -37.89 -12.87
N VAL A 118 55.85 -37.40 -13.09
CA VAL A 118 54.95 -37.88 -14.15
C VAL A 118 54.78 -36.92 -15.33
N LYS A 119 55.48 -35.77 -15.28
CA LYS A 119 55.44 -34.71 -16.30
C LYS A 119 54.01 -34.24 -16.62
N GLN A 120 53.19 -34.03 -15.58
CA GLN A 120 51.79 -33.61 -15.71
C GLN A 120 51.39 -32.54 -14.70
N TYR A 121 50.27 -31.88 -15.00
CA TYR A 121 49.72 -30.81 -14.16
C TYR A 121 48.53 -31.31 -13.33
N TYR A 122 48.25 -30.65 -12.20
CA TYR A 122 46.96 -30.77 -11.53
C TYR A 122 45.86 -30.16 -12.41
N PRO A 123 44.65 -30.74 -12.55
CA PRO A 123 44.10 -31.92 -11.85
C PRO A 123 44.33 -33.25 -12.59
N TYR A 124 45.08 -33.27 -13.70
CA TYR A 124 45.30 -34.46 -14.52
C TYR A 124 46.07 -35.56 -13.77
N VAL A 125 46.85 -35.18 -12.76
CA VAL A 125 47.31 -36.09 -11.72
C VAL A 125 46.91 -35.52 -10.35
N SER A 126 46.32 -36.34 -9.49
CA SER A 126 45.88 -35.92 -8.15
C SER A 126 47.02 -35.96 -7.13
N GLU A 127 47.98 -36.86 -7.32
CA GLU A 127 49.09 -37.12 -6.39
C GLU A 127 50.42 -37.04 -7.12
N CYS A 128 51.41 -36.34 -6.53
CA CYS A 128 52.76 -36.26 -7.06
C CYS A 128 53.76 -36.88 -6.07
N PRO A 129 54.37 -38.04 -6.39
CA PRO A 129 55.34 -38.73 -5.53
C PRO A 129 56.59 -37.90 -5.16
N GLY A 130 56.87 -36.84 -5.92
CA GLY A 130 57.99 -35.91 -5.68
C GLY A 130 57.59 -34.52 -5.20
N GLY A 131 56.31 -34.32 -4.85
CA GLY A 131 55.78 -33.02 -4.50
C GLY A 131 55.51 -32.11 -5.71
N TRP A 132 54.64 -31.13 -5.51
CA TRP A 132 54.18 -30.22 -6.55
C TRP A 132 55.14 -29.03 -6.74
N LYS A 133 55.47 -28.69 -7.99
CA LYS A 133 56.20 -27.47 -8.34
C LYS A 133 55.24 -26.42 -8.90
N THR A 134 55.24 -25.21 -8.35
CA THR A 134 54.44 -24.09 -8.87
C THR A 134 55.09 -23.49 -10.11
N VAL A 135 54.27 -23.21 -11.12
CA VAL A 135 54.65 -22.57 -12.38
C VAL A 135 53.65 -21.45 -12.65
N PRO A 136 54.08 -20.24 -13.05
CA PRO A 136 53.15 -19.18 -13.40
C PRO A 136 52.26 -19.59 -14.58
N ALA A 137 50.95 -19.32 -14.50
CA ALA A 137 49.99 -19.60 -15.58
C ALA A 137 50.23 -18.77 -16.83
N GLN A 138 50.75 -17.55 -16.64
CA GLN A 138 51.07 -16.66 -17.73
C GLN A 138 52.59 -16.67 -17.97
N PRO A 139 53.06 -16.90 -19.20
CA PRO A 139 54.45 -16.59 -19.53
C PRO A 139 54.70 -15.08 -19.35
N PRO A 140 55.90 -14.66 -18.91
CA PRO A 140 56.24 -13.24 -18.86
C PRO A 140 56.08 -12.63 -20.25
N ARG A 141 55.43 -11.46 -20.33
CA ARG A 141 55.38 -10.67 -21.57
C ARG A 141 56.74 -10.09 -21.92
#